data_AF-E2SS97-F1
#
_entry.id   AF-E2SS97-F1
#
_cell.length_a   1.000
_cell.length_b   1.000
_cell.length_c   1.000
_cell.angle_alpha   90.00
_cell.angle_beta   90.00
_cell.angle_gamma   90.00
#
_symmetry.space_group_name_H-M   'P 1'
#
loop_
_entity.id
_entity.type
_entity.pdbx_description
1 polymer ?
#
loop_
_entity_poly.entity_id
_entity_poly.type
_entity_poly.pdbx_seq_one_letter_code
_entity_poly.pdbx_strand_id
1 'polypeptide(L)' 'MTKVKDREYPIPFHNDVFFKYMLIGEDAGSAMLRSRIIEEIYKLKVQRTRVLNPELLPETFFGKRAILDVV' A
#
# COMPACT_ATOMS: atom_id res chain seq x y z
N MET A 1 -23.54 -18.96 22.32
CA MET A 1 -22.93 -17.92 21.46
C MET A 1 -21.42 -18.07 21.51
N THR A 2 -20.85 -18.80 20.56
CA THR A 2 -19.41 -19.10 20.51
C THR A 2 -18.70 -17.94 19.84
N LYS A 3 -17.85 -17.22 20.57
CA LYS A 3 -16.98 -16.17 20.02
C LYS A 3 -16.08 -16.79 18.95
N VAL A 4 -16.28 -16.41 17.69
CA VAL A 4 -15.33 -16.69 16.61
C VAL A 4 -14.06 -15.95 17.00
N LYS A 5 -13.00 -16.70 17.33
CA LYS A 5 -11.67 -16.12 17.50
C LYS A 5 -11.25 -15.60 16.12
N ASP A 6 -11.08 -14.29 15.99
CA ASP A 6 -10.40 -13.70 14.84
C ASP A 6 -9.05 -14.42 14.72
N ARG A 7 -8.89 -15.21 13.66
CA ARG A 7 -7.60 -15.83 13.35
C ARG A 7 -6.71 -14.68 12.91
N GLU A 8 -5.85 -14.21 13.81
CA GLU A 8 -4.72 -13.35 13.46
C GLU A 8 -3.84 -14.17 12.53
N TYR A 9 -4.07 -14.05 11.23
CA TYR A 9 -3.13 -14.56 10.24
C TYR A 9 -1.89 -13.68 10.39
N PRO A 10 -0.72 -14.24 10.74
CA PRO A 10 0.51 -13.46 10.73
C PRO A 10 0.74 -13.07 9.28
N ILE A 11 0.34 -11.86 8.90
CA ILE A 11 0.67 -11.30 7.58
C ILE A 11 2.20 -11.26 7.58
N PRO A 12 2.87 -12.05 6.75
CA PRO A 12 4.32 -12.06 6.73
C PRO A 12 4.77 -10.66 6.33
N PHE A 13 5.30 -9.89 7.29
CA PHE A 13 5.67 -8.47 7.15
C PHE A 13 6.62 -8.19 5.96
N HIS A 14 7.26 -9.22 5.40
CA HIS A 14 8.05 -9.14 4.18
C HIS A 14 7.25 -8.87 2.90
N ASN A 15 5.97 -9.24 2.83
CA ASN A 15 5.16 -9.09 1.61
C ASN A 15 4.62 -7.67 1.38
N ASP A 16 4.89 -6.75 2.30
CA ASP A 16 4.23 -5.46 2.32
C ASP A 16 5.10 -4.34 1.75
N VAL A 17 6.42 -4.55 1.60
CA VAL A 17 7.35 -3.51 1.12
C VAL A 17 7.11 -3.23 -0.37
N PHE A 18 7.09 -4.26 -1.21
CA PHE A 18 6.79 -4.12 -2.64
C PHE A 18 5.40 -3.53 -2.87
N PHE A 19 4.41 -3.99 -2.11
CA PHE A 19 3.04 -3.48 -2.21
C PHE A 19 2.97 -2.00 -1.80
N LYS A 20 3.66 -1.60 -0.73
CA LYS A 20 3.80 -0.19 -0.34
C LYS A 20 4.46 0.64 -1.44
N TYR A 21 5.52 0.15 -2.07
CA TYR A 21 6.17 0.83 -3.19
C TYR A 21 5.27 1.00 -4.42
N MET A 22 4.41 0.03 -4.71
CA MET A 22 3.47 0.17 -5.82
C MET A 22 2.32 1.14 -5.50
N LEU A 23 1.99 1.35 -4.23
CA LEU A 23 0.90 2.23 -3.83
C LEU A 23 1.36 3.65 -3.47
N ILE A 24 2.64 3.85 -3.19
CA ILE A 24 3.21 5.14 -2.78
C ILE A 24 3.42 6.11 -3.94
N GLY A 25 3.70 5.59 -5.14
CA GLY A 25 4.08 6.41 -6.27
C GLY A 25 2.94 7.35 -6.68
N GLU A 26 3.26 8.58 -7.06
CA GLU A 26 2.28 9.49 -7.68
C GLU A 26 2.29 9.37 -9.22
N ASP A 27 2.91 8.32 -9.76
CA ASP A 27 2.86 7.96 -11.17
C ASP A 27 1.50 7.34 -11.57
N ALA A 28 1.24 7.29 -12.87
CA ALA A 28 -0.02 6.81 -13.43
C ALA A 28 -0.32 5.34 -13.07
N GLY A 29 0.71 4.48 -12.97
CA GLY A 29 0.55 3.07 -12.63
C GLY A 29 0.12 2.88 -11.18
N SER A 30 0.81 3.55 -10.25
CA SER A 30 0.47 3.55 -8.83
C SER A 30 -0.94 4.13 -8.58
N ALA A 31 -1.29 5.22 -9.26
CA ALA A 31 -2.62 5.82 -9.17
C ALA A 31 -3.72 4.88 -9.69
N MET A 32 -3.48 4.19 -10.81
CA MET A 32 -4.39 3.19 -11.36
C MET A 32 -4.58 2.02 -10.39
N LEU A 33 -3.50 1.51 -9.80
CA LEU A 33 -3.56 0.39 -8.86
C LEU A 33 -4.39 0.74 -7.62
N ARG A 34 -4.16 1.92 -7.03
CA ARG A 34 -4.95 2.43 -5.90
C ARG A 34 -6.43 2.53 -6.26
N SER A 35 -6.74 3.15 -7.40
CA SER A 35 -8.11 3.28 -7.86
C SER A 35 -8.75 1.91 -8.00
N ARG A 36 -8.10 0.97 -8.70
CA ARG A 36 -8.68 -0.36 -8.95
C ARG A 36 -8.97 -1.12 -7.65
N ILE A 37 -8.07 -1.09 -6.67
CA ILE A 37 -8.28 -1.74 -5.37
C ILE A 37 -9.50 -1.13 -4.65
N ILE A 38 -9.60 0.20 -4.63
CA ILE A 38 -10.72 0.90 -3.97
C ILE A 38 -12.04 0.57 -4.67
N GLU A 39 -12.07 0.61 -6.00
CA GLU A 39 -13.27 0.28 -6.78
C GLU A 39 -13.67 -1.19 -6.59
N GLU A 40 -12.72 -2.12 -6.53
CA GLU A 40 -12.99 -3.54 -6.37
C GLU A 40 -13.52 -3.87 -4.96
N ILE A 41 -12.94 -3.29 -3.92
CA ILE A 41 -13.30 -3.56 -2.52
C ILE A 41 -14.56 -2.80 -2.11
N TYR A 42 -14.61 -1.50 -2.39
CA TYR A 42 -15.66 -0.62 -1.89
C TYR A 42 -16.79 -0.40 -2.89
N LYS A 43 -16.65 -0.86 -4.14
CA LYS A 43 -17.64 -0.67 -5.22
C LYS A 43 -18.02 0.80 -5.45
N LEU A 44 -17.06 1.70 -5.22
CA LEU A 44 -17.16 3.14 -5.50
C LEU A 44 -16.48 3.46 -6.84
N LYS A 45 -16.82 4.61 -7.45
CA LYS A 45 -16.08 5.13 -8.62
C LYS A 45 -15.04 6.13 -8.13
N VAL A 46 -13.77 5.90 -8.45
CA VAL A 46 -12.68 6.74 -7.97
C VAL A 46 -12.44 7.90 -8.95
N GLN A 47 -12.45 9.13 -8.44
CA GLN A 47 -12.15 10.34 -9.23
C GLN A 47 -10.66 10.72 -9.15
N ARG A 48 -10.08 10.65 -7.95
CA ARG A 48 -8.67 10.96 -7.70
C ARG A 48 -8.19 10.22 -6.46
N THR A 49 -6.93 9.81 -6.47
CA THR A 49 -6.24 9.26 -5.29
C THR A 49 -5.01 10.13 -4.99
N ARG A 50 -4.64 10.22 -3.71
CA ARG A 50 -3.41 10.87 -3.23
C ARG A 50 -2.93 10.15 -1.98
N VAL A 51 -1.64 9.94 -1.86
CA VAL A 51 -1.05 9.38 -0.62
C VAL A 51 -0.77 10.51 0.37
N LEU A 52 -1.33 10.40 1.57
CA LEU A 52 -1.15 11.40 2.65
C LEU A 52 -0.28 10.88 3.80
N ASN A 53 0.08 9.60 3.80
CA ASN A 53 0.87 9.00 4.87
C ASN A 53 2.36 9.36 4.68
N PRO A 54 3.00 10.11 5.60
CA PRO A 54 4.41 10.48 5.50
C PRO A 54 5.40 9.31 5.61
N GLU A 55 5.05 8.21 6.29
CA GLU A 55 5.85 6.97 6.26
C GLU A 55 5.84 6.32 4.86
N LEU A 56 4.86 6.71 4.04
CA LEU A 56 4.71 6.37 2.65
C LEU A 56 4.85 7.67 1.82
N LEU A 57 5.77 8.57 2.15
CA LEU A 57 6.20 9.61 1.20
C LEU A 57 7.57 9.24 0.63
N PRO A 58 7.75 9.29 -0.70
CA PRO A 58 9.01 8.90 -1.33
C PRO A 58 10.21 9.62 -0.72
N GLU A 59 10.08 10.92 -0.44
CA GLU A 59 11.11 11.80 0.12
C GLU A 59 11.70 11.30 1.45
N THR A 60 10.86 10.76 2.33
CA THR A 60 11.23 10.17 3.63
C THR A 60 11.68 8.71 3.49
N PHE A 61 11.27 8.05 2.40
CA PHE A 61 11.62 6.65 2.09
C PHE A 61 12.97 6.49 1.37
N PHE A 62 13.46 7.50 0.63
CA PHE A 62 14.77 7.46 -0.04
C PHE A 62 15.92 7.21 0.93
N GLY A 63 15.84 7.67 2.18
CA GLY A 63 16.81 7.32 3.23
C GLY A 63 16.85 5.82 3.55
N LYS A 64 15.76 5.08 3.31
CA LYS A 64 15.66 3.62 3.50
C LYS A 64 16.01 2.81 2.24
N ARG A 65 16.09 3.43 1.04
CA ARG A 65 16.55 2.76 -0.20
C ARG A 65 17.98 2.25 -0.10
N ALA A 66 18.85 2.97 0.62
CA ALA A 66 20.22 2.52 0.91
C ALA A 66 20.30 1.20 1.71
N ILE A 67 19.20 0.81 2.36
CA ILE A 67 19.14 -0.38 3.23
C ILE A 67 18.56 -1.60 2.47
N LEU A 68 17.79 -1.38 1.40
CA LEU A 68 17.08 -2.45 0.68
C LEU A 68 17.80 -2.95 -0.59
N ASP A 69 18.93 -2.32 -0.98
CA ASP A 69 19.76 -2.69 -2.14
C ASP A 69 18.96 -3.02 -3.42
N VAL A 70 17.98 -2.18 -3.73
CA VAL A 70 17.24 -2.25 -5.00
C VAL A 70 17.80 -1.19 -5.92
N VAL A 71 18.59 -1.63 -6.91
CA VAL A 71 19.16 -0.82 -8.00
C VAL A 71 18.06 -0.30 -8.93
#